data_AF-A0A436CBB3-F1
#
_entry.id   AF-A0A436CBB3-F1
#
_cell.length_a   1.000
_cell.length_b   1.000
_cell.length_c   1.000
_cell.angle_alpha   90.00
_cell.angle_beta   90.00
_cell.angle_gamma   90.00
#
_symmetry.space_group_name_H-M   'P 1'
#
loop_
_entity.id
_entity.type
_entity.pdbx_description
1 polymer ?
#
loop_
_entity_poly.entity_id
_entity_poly.type
_entity_poly.pdbx_seq_one_letter_code
_entity_poly.pdbx_strand_id
1 'polypeptide(L)'
;MRLMSLTPELVALCHREEADPGPDPSWTDMNDEDFRTLALRLSNEADEGPLWVFAYGSLIWKPEFESVEQQLATAFGWHRSFCLDMVRWRGSAEQPGLMM
;
A
#
# COMPACT_ATOMS: atom_id res chain seq x y z
N MET A 1 -20.77 -25.47 11.77
CA MET A 1 -19.54 -24.67 11.53
C MET A 1 -18.93 -25.14 10.21
N ARG A 2 -18.61 -24.23 9.29
CA ARG A 2 -17.98 -24.60 8.00
C ARG A 2 -16.51 -24.90 8.27
N LEU A 3 -16.04 -26.10 7.89
CA LEU A 3 -14.62 -26.42 7.96
C LEU A 3 -13.85 -25.41 7.08
N MET A 4 -12.77 -24.82 7.60
CA MET A 4 -11.88 -24.01 6.76
C MET A 4 -11.31 -24.90 5.66
N SER A 5 -11.49 -24.48 4.40
CA SER A 5 -10.96 -25.18 3.23
C SER A 5 -9.49 -24.85 2.98
N LEU A 6 -8.93 -23.87 3.68
CA LEU A 6 -7.55 -23.44 3.54
C LEU A 6 -6.72 -24.16 4.62
N THR A 7 -5.93 -25.15 4.20
CA THR A 7 -5.02 -25.89 5.09
C THR A 7 -3.63 -25.26 5.05
N PRO A 8 -2.79 -25.46 6.09
CA PRO A 8 -1.39 -25.01 6.06
C PRO A 8 -0.61 -25.51 4.84
N GLU A 9 -0.89 -26.73 4.38
CA GLU A 9 -0.27 -27.31 3.19
C GLU A 9 -0.64 -26.52 1.93
N LEU A 10 -1.91 -26.10 1.80
CA LEU A 10 -2.34 -25.24 0.69
C LEU A 10 -1.73 -23.83 0.77
N VAL A 11 -1.56 -23.27 1.98
CA VAL A 11 -0.88 -21.98 2.18
C VAL A 11 0.60 -22.07 1.82
N ALA A 12 1.27 -23.18 2.15
CA ALA A 12 2.67 -23.40 1.80
C ALA A 12 2.91 -23.41 0.28
N LEU A 13 1.93 -23.83 -0.51
CA LEU A 13 1.99 -23.78 -1.98
C LEU A 13 1.93 -22.35 -2.55
N CYS A 14 1.54 -21.35 -1.76
CA CYS A 14 1.47 -19.96 -2.19
C CYS A 14 2.81 -19.22 -2.02
N HIS A 15 3.77 -19.76 -1.26
CA HIS A 15 5.05 -19.12 -1.04
C HIS A 15 6.03 -19.41 -2.18
N ARG A 16 6.61 -18.35 -2.73
CA ARG A 16 7.69 -18.40 -3.73
C ARG A 16 8.74 -17.39 -3.33
N GLU A 17 10.00 -17.83 -3.24
CA GLU A 17 11.10 -16.90 -3.08
C GLU A 17 11.34 -16.18 -4.41
N GLU A 18 11.28 -14.85 -4.37
CA GLU A 18 11.58 -13.99 -5.51
C GLU A 18 12.72 -13.06 -5.10
N ALA A 19 13.78 -13.02 -5.91
CA ALA A 19 14.84 -12.04 -5.71
C ALA A 19 14.28 -10.64 -5.97
N ASP A 20 14.46 -9.71 -5.03
CA ASP A 20 14.11 -8.31 -5.25
C ASP A 20 15.12 -7.68 -6.22
N PRO A 21 14.71 -7.24 -7.43
CA PRO A 21 15.62 -6.62 -8.37
C PRO A 21 16.04 -5.20 -7.94
N GLY A 22 15.49 -4.67 -6.84
CA GLY A 22 15.73 -3.30 -6.39
C GLY A 22 14.94 -2.28 -7.21
N PRO A 23 14.98 -0.98 -6.87
CA PRO A 23 14.20 0.08 -7.51
C PRO A 23 14.46 0.18 -9.02
N ASP A 24 13.51 0.78 -9.75
CA ASP A 24 13.64 0.95 -11.20
C ASP A 24 14.64 2.09 -11.42
N PRO A 25 15.74 1.89 -12.17
CA PRO A 25 16.74 2.94 -12.36
C PRO A 25 16.21 4.19 -13.08
N SER A 26 15.06 4.10 -13.75
CA SER A 26 14.41 5.25 -14.38
C SER A 26 13.63 6.13 -13.39
N TRP A 27 13.39 5.64 -12.17
CA TRP A 27 12.67 6.38 -11.14
C TRP A 27 13.64 7.25 -10.35
N THR A 28 13.21 8.48 -10.07
CA THR A 28 13.92 9.36 -9.15
C THR A 28 13.37 9.13 -7.75
N ASP A 29 14.19 8.62 -6.84
CA ASP A 29 13.83 8.51 -5.43
C ASP A 29 13.64 9.90 -4.82
N MET A 30 12.57 10.04 -4.03
CA MET A 30 12.37 11.23 -3.20
C MET A 30 13.39 11.22 -2.06
N ASN A 31 14.09 12.34 -1.87
CA ASN A 31 14.97 12.53 -0.73
C ASN A 31 14.22 13.19 0.45
N ASP A 32 14.91 13.34 1.58
CA ASP A 32 14.33 13.93 2.80
C ASP A 32 13.80 15.37 2.61
N GLU A 33 14.39 16.16 1.72
CA GLU A 33 13.91 17.50 1.38
C GLU A 33 12.60 17.45 0.59
N ASP A 34 12.49 16.53 -0.36
CA ASP A 34 11.26 16.32 -1.14
C ASP A 34 10.11 15.92 -0.21
N PHE A 35 10.38 15.00 0.73
CA PHE A 35 9.41 14.61 1.75
C PHE A 35 9.01 15.77 2.66
N ARG A 36 9.98 16.58 3.10
CA ARG A 36 9.68 17.75 3.95
C ARG A 36 8.82 18.77 3.21
N THR A 37 9.14 19.03 1.95
CA THR A 37 8.38 19.95 1.10
C THR A 37 6.95 19.47 0.92
N LEU A 38 6.75 18.18 0.65
CA LEU A 38 5.43 17.57 0.53
C LEU A 38 4.66 17.64 1.85
N ALA A 39 5.30 17.33 2.98
CA ALA A 39 4.68 17.38 4.30
C ALA A 39 4.21 18.80 4.66
N LEU A 40 5.05 19.81 4.40
CA LEU A 40 4.68 21.21 4.61
C LEU A 40 3.50 21.62 3.74
N ARG A 41 3.50 21.22 2.46
CA ARG A 41 2.38 21.52 1.55
C ARG A 41 1.08 20.91 2.06
N LEU A 42 1.08 19.61 2.38
CA LEU A 42 -0.10 18.90 2.89
C LEU A 42 -0.59 19.49 4.23
N SER A 43 0.34 19.89 5.10
CA SER A 43 -0.02 20.54 6.38
C SER A 43 -0.64 21.93 6.17
N ASN A 44 -0.26 22.66 5.13
CA ASN A 44 -0.83 23.97 4.81
C ASN A 44 -2.17 23.87 4.07
N GLU A 45 -2.37 22.80 3.30
CA GLU A 45 -3.64 22.50 2.61
C GLU A 45 -4.69 21.90 3.54
N ALA A 46 -4.26 21.29 4.65
CA ALA A 46 -5.16 20.77 5.66
C ALA A 46 -5.88 21.91 6.41
N ASP A 47 -7.17 21.73 6.67
CA ASP A 47 -7.94 22.62 7.54
C ASP A 47 -7.42 22.59 8.98
N GLU A 48 -7.89 23.53 9.81
CA GLU A 48 -7.60 23.52 11.24
C GLU A 48 -8.04 22.18 11.88
N GLY A 49 -7.07 21.39 12.34
CA GLY A 49 -7.32 20.13 13.05
C GLY A 49 -6.38 19.00 12.64
N PRO A 50 -6.67 17.77 13.11
CA PRO A 50 -5.90 16.58 12.74
C PRO A 50 -6.01 16.25 11.25
N LEU A 51 -4.90 15.84 10.64
CA LEU A 51 -4.86 15.32 9.28
C LEU A 51 -5.44 13.90 9.23
N TRP A 52 -6.47 13.69 8.42
CA TRP A 52 -7.03 12.37 8.16
C TRP A 52 -6.40 11.73 6.92
N VAL A 53 -5.99 10.46 7.05
CA VAL A 53 -5.50 9.64 5.94
C VAL A 53 -6.53 8.56 5.64
N PHE A 54 -7.09 8.57 4.42
CA PHE A 54 -8.01 7.52 3.98
C PHE A 54 -7.23 6.30 3.47
N ALA A 55 -7.23 5.21 4.24
CA ALA A 55 -6.58 3.96 3.86
C ALA A 55 -7.49 3.10 2.96
N TYR A 56 -7.04 2.82 1.73
CA TYR A 56 -7.78 1.97 0.79
C TYR A 56 -7.04 0.67 0.40
N GLY A 57 -5.80 0.49 0.87
CA GLY A 57 -4.93 -0.64 0.55
C GLY A 57 -4.22 -1.26 1.75
N SER A 58 -2.90 -1.51 1.63
CA SER A 58 -2.11 -2.20 2.66
C SER A 58 -2.12 -1.52 4.02
N LEU A 59 -2.26 -0.19 4.04
CA LEU A 59 -2.35 0.62 5.27
C LEU A 59 -3.52 0.19 6.19
N ILE A 60 -4.56 -0.47 5.65
CA ILE A 60 -5.66 -1.02 6.45
C ILE A 60 -5.14 -2.09 7.43
N TRP A 61 -4.12 -2.86 7.05
CA TRP A 61 -3.63 -4.01 7.81
C TRP A 61 -2.21 -3.82 8.36
N LYS A 62 -1.41 -2.96 7.73
CA LYS A 62 -0.04 -2.65 8.11
C LYS A 62 0.19 -1.13 8.03
N PRO A 63 -0.22 -0.38 9.07
CA PRO A 63 0.11 1.04 9.16
C PRO A 63 1.62 1.23 9.21
N GLU A 64 2.14 2.22 8.48
CA GLU A 64 3.56 2.62 8.51
C GLU A 64 3.80 3.85 9.40
N PHE A 65 2.78 4.29 10.14
CA PHE A 65 2.83 5.41 11.07
C PHE A 65 1.85 5.19 12.23
N GLU A 66 2.11 5.86 13.35
CA GLU A 66 1.21 5.84 14.51
C GLU A 66 0.08 6.86 14.30
N SER A 67 -1.16 6.39 14.32
CA SER A 67 -2.36 7.24 14.28
C SER A 67 -2.93 7.41 15.68
N VAL A 68 -3.27 8.65 16.05
CA VAL A 68 -3.95 8.95 17.32
C VAL A 68 -5.40 8.48 17.35
N GLU A 69 -6.01 8.29 16.18
CA GLU A 69 -7.39 7.85 16.00
C GLU A 69 -7.55 7.07 14.69
N GLN A 70 -8.47 6.10 14.67
CA GLN A 70 -8.85 5.34 13.47
C GLN A 70 -10.37 5.17 13.42
N GLN A 71 -10.96 5.38 12.24
CA GLN A 71 -12.39 5.18 12.00
C GLN A 71 -12.64 4.45 10.69
N LEU A 72 -13.73 3.67 10.63
CA LEU A 72 -14.24 3.15 9.37
C LEU A 72 -14.82 4.30 8.54
N ALA A 73 -14.39 4.40 7.29
CA ALA A 73 -14.80 5.47 6.38
C ALA A 73 -15.16 4.92 5.00
N THR A 74 -15.96 5.67 4.25
CA THR A 74 -16.32 5.37 2.86
C THR A 74 -15.98 6.57 1.97
N ALA A 75 -15.18 6.35 0.93
CA ALA A 75 -14.90 7.35 -0.09
C ALA A 75 -15.96 7.30 -1.20
N PHE A 76 -16.97 8.17 -1.12
CA PHE A 76 -18.05 8.22 -2.10
C PHE A 76 -17.55 8.72 -3.47
N GLY A 77 -18.05 8.09 -4.54
CA GLY A 77 -17.65 8.43 -5.92
C GLY A 77 -16.33 7.78 -6.39
N TRP A 78 -15.66 7.04 -5.50
CA TRP A 78 -14.42 6.34 -5.82
C TRP A 78 -14.65 4.83 -5.91
N HIS A 79 -13.87 4.17 -6.78
CA HIS A 79 -13.88 2.73 -6.93
C HIS A 79 -12.45 2.20 -6.82
N ARG A 80 -12.26 1.18 -5.99
CA ARG A 80 -10.97 0.52 -5.84
C ARG A 80 -10.83 -0.56 -6.91
N SER A 81 -9.77 -0.47 -7.70
CA SER A 81 -9.47 -1.41 -8.78
C SER A 81 -8.02 -1.84 -8.70
N PHE A 82 -7.73 -3.11 -9.00
CA PHE A 82 -6.36 -3.60 -9.11
C PHE A 82 -5.83 -3.23 -10.50
N CYS A 83 -5.42 -1.98 -10.68
CA CYS A 83 -5.03 -1.43 -11.99
C CYS A 83 -3.63 -0.80 -12.03
N LEU A 84 -2.83 -0.95 -10.98
CA LEU A 84 -1.43 -0.52 -10.97
C LEU A 84 -0.53 -1.73 -11.22
N ASP A 85 0.18 -1.74 -12.34
CA ASP A 85 1.12 -2.80 -12.66
C ASP A 85 2.32 -2.77 -11.72
N MET A 86 2.69 -3.95 -11.20
CA MET A 86 3.83 -4.12 -10.30
C MET A 86 4.72 -5.26 -10.77
N VAL A 87 6.00 -4.96 -10.99
CA VAL A 87 7.04 -5.95 -11.30
C VAL A 87 7.93 -6.27 -10.09
N ARG A 88 7.57 -5.75 -8.91
CA ARG A 88 8.23 -5.97 -7.62
C ARG A 88 7.20 -6.19 -6.52
N TRP A 89 7.61 -6.75 -5.39
CA TRP A 89 6.77 -7.05 -4.22
C TRP A 89 5.67 -8.08 -4.45
N ARG A 90 4.52 -7.64 -4.98
CA ARG A 90 3.34 -8.49 -5.22
C ARG A 90 3.29 -9.05 -6.64
N GLY A 91 4.43 -8.99 -7.32
CA GLY A 91 4.65 -9.46 -8.68
C GLY A 91 6.14 -9.55 -8.95
N SER A 92 6.48 -10.05 -10.13
CA SER A 92 7.84 -10.13 -10.64
C SER A 92 7.91 -9.69 -12.10
N ALA A 93 9.13 -9.55 -12.64
CA ALA A 93 9.30 -9.20 -14.05
C ALA A 93 8.69 -10.25 -14.99
N GLU A 94 8.77 -11.53 -14.64
CA GLU A 94 8.19 -12.62 -15.43
C GLU A 94 6.67 -12.76 -15.22
N GLN A 95 6.18 -12.42 -14.03
CA GLN A 95 4.77 -12.50 -13.65
C GLN A 95 4.35 -11.22 -12.94
N PRO A 96 4.02 -10.16 -13.69
CA PRO A 96 3.60 -8.89 -13.10
C PRO A 96 2.35 -9.08 -12.22
N GLY A 97 2.38 -8.42 -11.08
CA GLY A 97 1.24 -8.30 -10.18
C GLY A 97 0.44 -7.06 -10.48
N LEU A 98 -0.74 -6.99 -9.88
CA LEU A 98 -1.56 -5.78 -9.85
C LEU A 98 -1.68 -5.29 -8.40
N MET A 99 -1.63 -3.99 -8.23
CA MET A 99 -1.92 -3.29 -6.98
C MET A 99 -3.20 -2.47 -7.11
N MET A 100 -3.83 -2.25 -5.96
CA MET A 100 -4.97 -1.34 -5.79
C MET A 100 -4.55 0.12 -5.90
#